data_AF-A0A7Y0MZX0-F1
#
_entry.id   AF-A0A7Y0MZX0-F1
#
_cell.length_a   1.000
_cell.length_b   1.000
_cell.length_c   1.000
_cell.angle_alpha   90.00
_cell.angle_beta   90.00
_cell.angle_gamma   90.00
#
_symmetry.space_group_name_H-M   'P 1'
#
loop_
_entity.id
_entity.type
_entity.pdbx_description
1 polymer ?
#
loop_
_entity_poly.entity_id
_entity_poly.type
_entity_poly.pdbx_seq_one_letter_code
_entity_poly.pdbx_strand_id
1 'polypeptide(L)'
;MARAQLTKDEIVASLKRTNVPTILVEGKDDIHVYRNLINAIDEPLLSIIACGDRDVLFKVFREIKELNLSEKKIVFIADKDNYLYMGVPDEYEDIIFTNGYCMENDLYDRSDIKEKLMSEGEVDEYRHLIDLISIWYSFEIEQLKKGLEAKTGTHIKALLLKSMELNQEATI
;
A
#
# COMPACT_ATOMS: atom_id res chain seq x y z
N MET A 1 -0.14 21.48 12.11
CA MET A 1 1.34 21.46 12.13
C MET A 1 1.80 20.33 11.22
N ALA A 2 2.63 20.60 10.21
CA ALA A 2 3.17 19.54 9.35
C ALA A 2 4.08 18.65 10.21
N ARG A 3 3.71 17.36 10.36
CA ARG A 3 4.58 16.37 11.02
C ARG A 3 5.81 16.15 10.12
N ALA A 4 6.98 16.56 10.59
CA ALA A 4 8.26 16.34 9.91
C ALA A 4 8.37 14.88 9.46
N GLN A 5 8.54 14.67 8.16
CA GLN A 5 8.81 13.38 7.56
C GLN A 5 10.32 13.22 7.54
N LEU A 6 10.82 12.09 8.04
CA LEU A 6 12.24 11.82 8.02
C LEU A 6 12.70 11.63 6.57
N THR A 7 13.81 12.24 6.22
CA THR A 7 14.47 12.01 4.94
C THR A 7 15.13 10.64 4.93
N LYS A 8 15.38 10.11 3.73
CA LYS A 8 16.15 8.87 3.53
C LYS A 8 17.47 8.86 4.32
N ASP A 9 18.22 9.95 4.27
CA ASP A 9 19.53 10.06 4.95
C ASP A 9 19.39 10.02 6.48
N GLU A 10 18.37 10.67 7.04
CA GLU A 10 18.09 10.64 8.49
C GLU A 10 17.70 9.24 8.96
N ILE A 11 16.87 8.54 8.17
CA ILE A 11 16.45 7.15 8.45
C ILE A 11 17.69 6.25 8.46
N VAL A 12 18.50 6.27 7.40
CA VAL A 12 19.71 5.44 7.30
C VAL A 12 20.70 5.77 8.42
N ALA A 13 20.91 7.05 8.72
CA ALA A 13 21.79 7.46 9.81
C ALA A 13 21.31 6.96 11.19
N SER A 14 20.00 6.91 11.42
CA SER A 14 19.40 6.33 12.62
C SER A 14 19.65 4.82 12.70
N LEU A 15 19.39 4.09 11.61
CA LEU A 15 19.56 2.64 11.51
C LEU A 15 21.00 2.20 11.74
N LYS A 16 21.98 2.97 11.23
CA LYS A 16 23.42 2.71 11.46
C LYS A 16 23.78 2.71 12.95
N ARG A 17 23.17 3.60 13.74
CA ARG A 17 23.54 3.83 15.16
C ARG A 17 22.77 2.96 16.14
N THR A 18 21.59 2.47 15.76
CA THR A 18 20.74 1.66 16.65
C THR A 18 20.96 0.15 16.47
N ASN A 19 20.72 -0.63 17.52
CA ASN A 19 20.60 -2.09 17.47
C ASN A 19 19.16 -2.55 17.79
N VAL A 20 18.24 -1.60 17.96
CA VAL A 20 16.82 -1.86 18.20
C VAL A 20 16.24 -2.48 16.93
N PRO A 21 15.59 -3.65 17.01
CA PRO A 21 14.86 -4.21 15.88
C PRO A 21 13.91 -3.17 15.30
N THR A 22 13.92 -2.97 13.98
CA THR A 22 13.19 -1.87 13.35
C THR A 22 12.42 -2.35 12.13
N ILE A 23 11.13 -2.02 12.09
CA ILE A 23 10.25 -2.21 10.93
C ILE A 23 10.12 -0.88 10.19
N LEU A 24 10.37 -0.90 8.90
CA LEU A 24 10.13 0.23 8.00
C LEU A 24 8.89 -0.04 7.17
N VAL A 25 8.01 0.97 7.10
CA VAL A 25 6.73 0.91 6.38
C VAL A 25 6.58 2.12 5.46
N GLU A 26 5.74 2.00 4.44
CA GLU A 26 5.49 3.09 3.49
C GLU A 26 4.76 4.26 4.16
N GLY A 27 3.55 4.02 4.66
CA GLY A 27 2.62 5.06 5.09
C GLY A 27 2.69 5.38 6.58
N LYS A 28 2.22 6.58 6.94
CA LYS A 28 2.01 6.94 8.35
C LYS A 28 0.76 6.27 8.93
N ASP A 29 -0.22 5.99 8.10
CA ASP A 29 -1.49 5.36 8.51
C ASP A 29 -1.26 3.89 8.90
N ASP A 30 -0.37 3.21 8.18
CA ASP A 30 0.13 1.86 8.48
C ASP A 30 0.65 1.73 9.92
N ILE A 31 1.31 2.76 10.44
CA ILE A 31 1.89 2.74 11.79
C ILE A 31 0.82 2.41 12.82
N HIS A 32 -0.42 2.91 12.67
CA HIS A 32 -1.48 2.66 13.64
C HIS A 32 -1.87 1.18 13.66
N VAL A 33 -1.99 0.57 12.49
CA VAL A 33 -2.29 -0.86 12.36
C VAL A 33 -1.14 -1.70 12.90
N TYR A 34 0.10 -1.39 12.51
CA TYR A 34 1.27 -2.12 12.98
C TYR A 34 1.54 -1.94 14.47
N ARG A 35 1.29 -0.77 15.06
CA ARG A 35 1.41 -0.58 16.51
C ARG A 35 0.46 -1.48 17.29
N ASN A 36 -0.77 -1.64 16.81
CA ASN A 36 -1.72 -2.56 17.43
C ASN A 36 -1.20 -4.01 17.34
N LEU A 37 -0.60 -4.39 16.21
CA LEU A 37 0.03 -5.70 16.05
C LEU A 37 1.23 -5.89 17.00
N ILE A 38 2.11 -4.89 17.12
CA ILE A 38 3.27 -4.93 18.03
C ILE A 38 2.82 -5.10 19.48
N ASN A 39 1.82 -4.32 19.90
CA ASN A 39 1.28 -4.44 21.25
C ASN A 39 0.70 -5.84 21.51
N ALA A 40 0.15 -6.49 20.48
CA ALA A 40 -0.39 -7.84 20.60
C ALA A 40 0.69 -8.93 20.71
N ILE A 41 1.92 -8.69 20.21
CA ILE A 41 3.05 -9.62 20.30
C ILE A 41 3.99 -9.34 21.48
N ASP A 42 3.66 -8.37 22.34
CA ASP A 42 4.40 -8.00 23.57
C ASP A 42 5.92 -7.84 23.36
N GLU A 43 6.30 -7.18 22.27
CA GLU A 43 7.71 -6.87 21.97
C GLU A 43 8.01 -5.38 22.21
N PRO A 44 8.29 -4.97 23.46
CA PRO A 44 8.41 -3.56 23.85
C PRO A 44 9.64 -2.85 23.27
N LEU A 45 10.58 -3.60 22.67
CA LEU A 45 11.82 -3.09 22.10
C LEU A 45 11.80 -3.01 20.57
N LEU A 46 10.64 -3.11 19.93
CA LEU A 46 10.51 -2.99 18.47
C LEU A 46 10.23 -1.53 18.06
N SER A 47 10.98 -1.01 17.09
CA SER A 47 10.76 0.32 16.52
C SER A 47 10.00 0.23 15.19
N ILE A 48 9.09 1.17 14.92
CA ILE A 48 8.47 1.36 13.60
C ILE A 48 8.84 2.74 13.06
N ILE A 49 9.29 2.80 11.82
CA ILE A 49 9.57 4.03 11.08
C ILE A 49 8.71 4.04 9.80
N ALA A 50 7.84 5.05 9.64
CA ALA A 50 7.24 5.32 8.33
C ALA A 50 8.19 6.17 7.49
N CYS A 51 8.45 5.69 6.28
CA CYS A 51 9.23 6.40 5.26
C CYS A 51 8.41 7.53 4.61
N GLY A 52 7.09 7.40 4.69
CA GLY A 52 6.05 8.33 4.26
C GLY A 52 5.65 8.19 2.79
N ASP A 53 6.50 7.60 1.94
CA ASP A 53 6.11 7.10 0.62
C ASP A 53 6.97 5.87 0.23
N ARG A 54 6.48 5.15 -0.80
CA ARG A 54 7.13 3.96 -1.38
C ARG A 54 8.54 4.24 -1.89
N ASP A 55 8.73 5.39 -2.54
CA ASP A 55 10.00 5.76 -3.17
C ASP A 55 11.10 5.92 -2.11
N VAL A 56 10.79 6.54 -0.97
CA VAL A 56 11.72 6.70 0.15
C VAL A 56 12.01 5.34 0.78
N LEU A 57 11.00 4.49 1.00
CA LEU A 57 11.20 3.13 1.53
C LEU A 57 12.18 2.34 0.65
N PHE A 58 11.99 2.38 -0.66
CA PHE A 58 12.82 1.63 -1.62
C PHE A 58 14.24 2.22 -1.73
N LYS A 59 14.39 3.55 -1.63
CA LYS A 59 15.70 4.19 -1.55
C LYS A 59 16.46 3.78 -0.28
N VAL A 60 15.78 3.77 0.87
CA VAL A 60 16.39 3.30 2.13
C VAL A 60 16.76 1.83 2.02
N PHE A 61 15.87 0.99 1.50
CA PHE A 61 16.13 -0.45 1.29
C PHE A 61 17.41 -0.69 0.49
N ARG A 62 17.53 -0.05 -0.68
CA ARG A 62 18.73 -0.17 -1.53
C ARG A 62 20.00 0.28 -0.80
N GLU A 63 19.95 1.43 -0.13
CA GLU A 63 21.12 1.93 0.61
C GLU A 63 21.53 1.00 1.77
N ILE A 64 20.57 0.43 2.49
CA ILE A 64 20.85 -0.53 3.58
C ILE A 64 21.48 -1.82 3.03
N LYS A 65 21.00 -2.32 1.88
CA LYS A 65 21.56 -3.48 1.18
C LYS A 65 22.98 -3.20 0.68
N GLU A 66 23.23 -2.02 0.09
CA GLU A 66 24.55 -1.57 -0.36
C GLU A 66 25.56 -1.43 0.80
N LEU A 67 25.11 -0.89 1.94
CA LEU A 67 25.93 -0.75 3.14
C LEU A 67 26.15 -2.07 3.89
N ASN A 68 25.49 -3.15 3.47
CA ASN A 68 25.56 -4.49 4.07
C ASN A 68 25.36 -4.48 5.59
N LEU A 69 24.31 -3.80 6.07
CA LEU A 69 23.95 -3.79 7.50
C LEU A 69 23.21 -5.07 7.93
N SER A 70 23.67 -6.22 7.45
CA SER A 70 23.03 -7.53 7.66
C SER A 70 23.04 -8.00 9.12
N GLU A 71 23.91 -7.43 9.96
CA GLU A 71 23.91 -7.66 11.40
C GLU A 71 22.75 -6.94 12.12
N LYS A 72 22.10 -5.97 11.45
CA LYS A 72 20.98 -5.22 12.01
C LYS A 72 19.67 -5.99 11.77
N LYS A 73 18.80 -5.97 12.78
CA LYS A 73 17.46 -6.56 12.70
C LYS A 73 16.49 -5.57 12.05
N ILE A 74 16.53 -5.47 10.73
CA ILE A 74 15.72 -4.52 9.95
C ILE A 74 14.75 -5.30 9.08
N VAL A 75 13.48 -4.92 9.10
CA VAL A 75 12.42 -5.50 8.25
C VAL A 75 11.77 -4.38 7.45
N PHE A 76 11.52 -4.63 6.17
CA PHE A 76 10.81 -3.71 5.28
C PHE A 76 9.46 -4.31 4.94
N ILE A 77 8.40 -3.50 5.04
CA ILE A 77 7.05 -3.90 4.66
C ILE A 77 6.48 -2.87 3.70
N ALA A 78 5.89 -3.34 2.60
CA ALA A 78 5.39 -2.52 1.51
C ALA A 78 4.06 -3.07 0.96
N ASP A 79 3.26 -2.20 0.37
CA ASP A 79 2.10 -2.64 -0.39
C ASP A 79 2.55 -3.25 -1.72
N LYS A 80 1.81 -4.22 -2.25
CA LYS A 80 2.16 -4.79 -3.54
C LYS A 80 1.83 -3.82 -4.69
N ASP A 81 0.79 -3.00 -4.53
CA ASP A 81 0.30 -2.08 -5.56
C ASP A 81 0.21 -2.78 -6.93
N ASN A 82 0.71 -2.12 -7.98
CA ASN A 82 0.77 -2.64 -9.34
C ASN A 82 1.72 -3.84 -9.49
N TYR A 83 2.63 -4.11 -8.53
CA TYR A 83 3.43 -5.35 -8.58
C TYR A 83 2.56 -6.60 -8.43
N LEU A 84 1.31 -6.48 -7.98
CA LEU A 84 0.35 -7.57 -8.00
C LEU A 84 0.13 -8.10 -9.43
N TYR A 85 0.19 -7.21 -10.42
CA TYR A 85 -0.06 -7.52 -11.83
C TYR A 85 1.21 -7.58 -12.68
N MET A 86 2.28 -6.93 -12.24
CA MET A 86 3.55 -6.82 -12.96
C MET A 86 4.61 -7.81 -12.47
N GLY A 87 4.44 -8.37 -11.28
CA GLY A 87 5.49 -9.07 -10.55
C GLY A 87 6.36 -8.11 -9.75
N VAL A 88 6.88 -8.59 -8.62
CA VAL A 88 7.86 -7.87 -7.80
C VAL A 88 9.25 -8.09 -8.42
N PRO A 89 10.03 -7.03 -8.68
CA PRO A 89 11.42 -7.19 -9.12
C PRO A 89 12.28 -7.94 -8.10
N ASP A 90 13.13 -8.86 -8.56
CA ASP A 90 13.99 -9.71 -7.70
C ASP A 90 14.86 -8.91 -6.72
N GLU A 91 15.27 -7.69 -7.09
CA GLU A 91 16.07 -6.83 -6.21
C GLU A 91 15.37 -6.52 -4.87
N TYR A 92 14.03 -6.59 -4.83
CA TYR A 92 13.18 -6.33 -3.66
C TYR A 92 12.68 -7.60 -2.96
N GLU A 93 13.26 -8.77 -3.23
CA GLU A 93 12.83 -10.05 -2.63
C GLU A 93 12.83 -10.05 -1.09
N ASP A 94 13.69 -9.24 -0.47
CA ASP A 94 13.82 -9.12 0.98
C ASP A 94 12.78 -8.17 1.61
N ILE A 95 11.94 -7.52 0.81
CA ILE A 95 10.81 -6.71 1.28
C ILE A 95 9.59 -7.62 1.45
N ILE A 96 8.94 -7.54 2.61
CA ILE A 96 7.67 -8.23 2.85
C ILE A 96 6.57 -7.41 2.17
N PHE A 97 5.94 -7.98 1.15
CA PHE A 97 4.80 -7.35 0.49
C PHE A 97 3.46 -7.85 1.05
N THR A 98 2.42 -7.02 0.96
CA THR A 98 1.04 -7.47 1.17
C THR A 98 0.65 -8.59 0.20
N ASN A 99 -0.40 -9.36 0.51
CA ASN A 99 -0.83 -10.47 -0.34
C ASN A 99 -1.55 -9.95 -1.58
N GLY A 100 -2.54 -9.08 -1.36
CA GLY A 100 -3.30 -8.37 -2.37
C GLY A 100 -2.63 -7.07 -2.78
N TYR A 101 -3.44 -6.07 -3.13
CA TYR A 101 -2.97 -4.78 -3.66
C TYR A 101 -2.39 -3.88 -2.55
N CYS A 102 -3.13 -3.69 -1.47
CA CYS A 102 -2.70 -2.94 -0.28
C CYS A 102 -3.16 -3.62 1.01
N MET A 103 -2.69 -3.12 2.15
CA MET A 103 -3.08 -3.63 3.47
C MET A 103 -4.60 -3.58 3.70
N GLU A 104 -5.27 -2.49 3.31
CA GLU A 104 -6.71 -2.35 3.48
C GLU A 104 -7.47 -3.40 2.67
N ASN A 105 -6.98 -3.76 1.48
CA ASN A 105 -7.59 -4.84 0.70
C ASN A 105 -7.43 -6.18 1.40
N ASP A 106 -6.25 -6.48 1.92
CA ASP A 106 -6.00 -7.73 2.66
C ASP A 106 -6.87 -7.84 3.91
N LEU A 107 -7.05 -6.73 4.63
CA LEU A 107 -7.89 -6.68 5.81
C LEU A 107 -9.38 -6.84 5.43
N TYR A 108 -9.82 -6.13 4.39
CA TYR A 108 -11.20 -6.15 3.95
C TYR A 108 -11.62 -7.51 3.40
N ASP A 109 -10.78 -8.17 2.60
CA ASP A 109 -11.03 -9.51 2.03
C ASP A 109 -11.22 -10.58 3.11
N ARG A 110 -10.50 -10.44 4.23
CA ARG A 110 -10.53 -11.38 5.36
C ARG A 110 -11.53 -10.99 6.45
N SER A 111 -12.39 -10.01 6.20
CA SER A 111 -13.33 -9.48 7.19
C SER A 111 -14.77 -9.89 6.89
N ASP A 112 -15.63 -9.84 7.92
CA ASP A 112 -17.08 -9.95 7.81
C ASP A 112 -17.77 -8.57 7.75
N ILE A 113 -17.02 -7.54 7.33
CA ILE A 113 -17.51 -6.15 7.27
C ILE A 113 -18.70 -6.03 6.31
N LYS A 114 -18.70 -6.77 5.20
CA LYS A 114 -19.79 -6.73 4.21
C LYS A 114 -21.10 -7.18 4.85
N GLU A 115 -21.07 -8.32 5.53
CA GLU A 115 -22.21 -8.94 6.19
C GLU A 115 -22.70 -8.11 7.39
N LYS A 116 -21.79 -7.38 8.06
CA LYS A 116 -22.13 -6.57 9.23
C LYS A 116 -22.61 -5.16 8.92
N LEU A 117 -22.15 -4.56 7.83
CA LEU A 117 -22.40 -3.14 7.54
C LEU A 117 -23.36 -2.90 6.37
N MET A 118 -23.66 -3.92 5.56
CA MET A 118 -24.52 -3.78 4.38
C MET A 118 -25.79 -4.60 4.53
N SER A 119 -26.91 -4.03 4.10
CA SER A 119 -28.15 -4.77 3.84
C SER A 119 -28.02 -5.64 2.59
N GLU A 120 -28.93 -6.61 2.41
CA GLU A 120 -28.91 -7.50 1.25
C GLU A 120 -28.94 -6.75 -0.09
N GLY A 121 -29.73 -5.67 -0.20
CA GLY A 121 -29.78 -4.84 -1.42
C GLY A 121 -28.47 -4.08 -1.68
N GLU A 122 -27.81 -3.58 -0.64
CA GLU A 122 -26.51 -2.88 -0.76
C GLU A 122 -25.39 -3.84 -1.18
N VAL A 123 -25.46 -5.12 -0.79
CA VAL A 123 -24.47 -6.13 -1.22
C VAL A 123 -24.53 -6.35 -2.72
N ASP A 124 -25.73 -6.40 -3.32
CA ASP A 124 -25.88 -6.59 -4.76
C ASP A 124 -25.39 -5.37 -5.55
N GLU A 125 -25.72 -4.15 -5.09
CA GLU A 125 -25.21 -2.90 -5.67
C GLU A 125 -23.67 -2.82 -5.58
N TYR A 126 -23.12 -3.18 -4.41
CA TYR A 126 -21.68 -3.22 -4.19
C TYR A 126 -20.99 -4.20 -5.16
N ARG A 127 -21.51 -5.42 -5.32
CA ARG A 127 -20.95 -6.41 -6.25
C ARG A 127 -20.97 -5.90 -7.68
N HIS A 128 -22.09 -5.31 -8.10
CA HIS A 128 -22.21 -4.73 -9.44
C HIS A 128 -21.19 -3.62 -9.69
N LEU A 129 -20.98 -2.73 -8.71
CA LEU A 129 -19.96 -1.68 -8.80
C LEU A 129 -18.55 -2.26 -8.91
N ILE A 130 -18.21 -3.27 -8.09
CA ILE A 130 -16.91 -3.94 -8.14
C ILE A 130 -16.67 -4.58 -9.51
N ASP A 131 -17.66 -5.22 -10.11
CA ASP A 131 -17.53 -5.81 -11.44
C ASP A 131 -17.21 -4.76 -12.51
N LEU A 132 -17.95 -3.64 -12.52
CA LEU A 132 -17.74 -2.54 -13.47
C LEU A 132 -16.35 -1.91 -13.30
N ILE A 133 -15.93 -1.68 -12.05
CA ILE A 133 -14.63 -1.09 -11.74
C ILE A 133 -13.52 -2.05 -12.11
N SER A 134 -13.69 -3.35 -11.88
CA SER A 134 -12.69 -4.36 -12.23
C SER A 134 -12.46 -4.41 -13.74
N ILE A 135 -13.51 -4.29 -14.56
CA ILE A 135 -13.37 -4.19 -16.02
C ILE A 135 -12.56 -2.96 -16.40
N TRP A 136 -12.94 -1.78 -15.91
CA TRP A 136 -12.20 -0.55 -16.20
C TRP A 136 -10.74 -0.64 -15.73
N TYR A 137 -10.51 -1.12 -14.51
CA TYR A 137 -9.18 -1.23 -13.93
C TYR A 137 -8.32 -2.24 -14.67
N SER A 138 -8.89 -3.35 -15.15
CA SER A 138 -8.19 -4.33 -15.98
C SER A 138 -7.66 -3.70 -17.28
N PHE A 139 -8.42 -2.79 -17.88
CA PHE A 139 -7.97 -2.03 -19.04
C PHE A 139 -6.77 -1.15 -18.68
N GLU A 140 -6.83 -0.39 -17.58
CA GLU A 140 -5.71 0.45 -17.13
C GLU A 140 -4.44 -0.36 -16.84
N ILE A 141 -4.58 -1.54 -16.23
CA ILE A 141 -3.45 -2.46 -16.00
C ILE A 141 -2.83 -2.95 -17.32
N GLU A 142 -3.64 -3.27 -18.33
CA GLU A 142 -3.12 -3.66 -19.64
C GLU A 142 -2.41 -2.50 -20.35
N GLN A 143 -2.87 -1.26 -20.16
CA GLN A 143 -2.16 -0.08 -20.65
C GLN A 143 -0.80 0.08 -19.94
N LEU A 144 -0.79 -0.08 -18.61
CA LEU A 144 0.43 -0.01 -17.81
C LEU A 144 1.45 -1.07 -18.25
N LYS A 145 1.02 -2.32 -18.47
CA LYS A 145 1.89 -3.41 -18.96
C LYS A 145 2.51 -3.11 -20.34
N LYS A 146 1.82 -2.36 -21.18
CA LYS A 146 2.32 -1.90 -22.49
C LYS A 146 3.26 -0.70 -22.39
N GLY A 147 3.51 -0.18 -21.19
CA GLY A 147 4.29 1.04 -20.96
C GLY A 147 3.56 2.31 -21.42
N LEU A 148 2.23 2.25 -21.57
CA LEU A 148 1.41 3.40 -21.92
C LEU A 148 0.94 4.13 -20.66
N GLU A 149 0.46 5.35 -20.84
CA GLU A 149 -0.18 6.10 -19.75
C GLU A 149 -1.39 5.32 -19.23
N ALA A 150 -1.39 5.08 -17.92
CA ALA A 150 -2.43 4.35 -17.20
C ALA A 150 -2.87 5.14 -15.97
N LYS A 151 -4.15 5.05 -15.64
CA LYS A 151 -4.81 5.85 -14.59
C LYS A 151 -5.13 5.03 -13.35
N THR A 152 -4.23 4.10 -12.99
CA THR A 152 -4.40 3.17 -11.87
C THR A 152 -4.51 3.86 -10.51
N GLY A 153 -4.02 5.10 -10.37
CA GLY A 153 -4.16 5.91 -9.16
C GLY A 153 -5.46 6.73 -9.06
N THR A 154 -6.42 6.55 -9.97
CA THR A 154 -7.67 7.33 -9.96
C THR A 154 -8.57 6.87 -8.83
N HIS A 155 -8.91 7.80 -7.93
CA HIS A 155 -9.87 7.51 -6.87
C HIS A 155 -11.27 7.20 -7.45
N ILE A 156 -11.92 6.15 -6.94
CA ILE A 156 -13.22 5.65 -7.40
C ILE A 156 -14.30 6.72 -7.54
N LYS A 157 -14.35 7.67 -6.60
CA LYS A 157 -15.28 8.81 -6.64
C LYS A 157 -15.14 9.65 -7.91
N ALA A 158 -13.92 9.85 -8.40
CA ALA A 158 -13.68 10.61 -9.62
C ALA A 158 -14.19 9.85 -10.86
N LEU A 159 -14.09 8.52 -10.87
CA LEU A 159 -14.64 7.68 -11.93
C LEU A 159 -16.18 7.76 -11.97
N LEU A 160 -16.80 7.64 -10.79
CA LEU A 160 -18.25 7.71 -10.66
C LEU A 160 -18.79 9.07 -11.09
N LEU A 161 -18.19 10.18 -10.63
CA LEU A 161 -18.59 11.53 -11.04
C LEU A 161 -18.51 11.70 -12.56
N LYS A 162 -17.41 11.26 -13.19
CA LYS A 162 -17.24 11.36 -14.63
C LYS A 162 -18.26 10.51 -15.41
N SER A 163 -18.63 9.33 -14.89
CA SER A 163 -19.66 8.50 -15.51
C SER A 163 -21.05 9.17 -15.46
N MET A 164 -21.35 9.89 -14.38
CA MET A 164 -22.61 10.63 -14.23
C MET A 164 -22.69 11.82 -15.18
N GLU A 165 -21.57 12.55 -15.37
CA GLU A 165 -21.48 13.66 -16.33
C GLU A 165 -21.72 13.17 -17.77
N LEU A 166 -21.07 12.08 -18.18
CA LEU A 166 -21.21 11.51 -19.53
C LEU A 166 -22.64 11.02 -19.83
N ASN A 167 -23.34 10.46 -18.85
CA ASN A 167 -24.72 10.02 -19.01
C ASN A 167 -25.72 11.18 -19.14
N GLN A 168 -25.40 12.37 -18.59
CA GLN A 168 -26.21 13.57 -18.78
C GLN A 168 -26.03 14.16 -20.18
N GLU A 169 -24.81 14.11 -20.75
CA GLU A 169 -24.53 14.58 -22.11
C GLU A 169 -25.13 13.65 -23.18
N ALA A 170 -25.24 12.35 -22.91
CA ALA A 170 -25.82 11.36 -23.82
C ALA A 170 -27.37 11.38 -23.88
N THR A 171 -28.03 12.18 -23.04
CA THR A 171 -29.50 12.26 -22.95
C THR A 171 -30.07 13.52 -23.63
N ILE A 172 -29.27 14.21 -24.48
CA ILE A 172 -29.68 15.40 -25.24
C ILE A 172 -29.86 15.07 -26.72
#